data_AF-A0AAP1E7W8-F1
#
_entry.id   AF-A0AAP1E7W8-F1
#
_cell.length_a   1.000
_cell.length_b   1.000
_cell.length_c   1.000
_cell.angle_alpha   90.00
_cell.angle_beta   90.00
_cell.angle_gamma   90.00
#
_symmetry.space_group_name_H-M   'P 1'
#
loop_
_entity.id
_entity.type
_entity.pdbx_description
1 polymer ?
#
loop_
_entity_poly.entity_id
_entity_poly.type
_entity_poly.pdbx_seq_one_letter_code
_entity_poly.pdbx_strand_id
1 'polypeptide(L)'
;MSIDWYLSSSSNYLSGWENDEFNTNKYEIFKEILANSPETYDIELNHKSQQVIIQTTQDSETKKVLTVLGLLNPGDLIKYDDSYWIVNSRPTDNKMNDSATMRQCNTSFFLTSEDKLVDTGKINEITGKPIYEKVPGEKTEIPCIFERTTSINGTELAVNLPDGQANITIPYLVHEKLKIGLTLTFFGEDYQVDDIDYSKVYGDHGTIKLVAKKKVGEKTLA
;
A
#
# COMPACT_ATOMS: atom_id res chain seq x y z
N MET A 1 0.41 50.64 23.61
CA MET A 1 -0.47 50.13 22.54
C MET A 1 0.12 48.84 22.06
N SER A 2 -0.63 47.75 22.14
CA SER A 2 -0.27 46.48 21.51
C SER A 2 -0.22 46.68 19.99
N ILE A 3 0.86 46.25 19.35
CA ILE A 3 0.92 46.15 17.89
C ILE A 3 -0.04 45.03 17.49
N ASP A 4 -0.92 45.31 16.54
CA ASP A 4 -1.81 44.30 15.98
C ASP A 4 -0.98 43.18 15.35
N TRP A 5 -1.34 41.93 15.63
CA TRP A 5 -0.57 40.74 15.24
C TRP A 5 -0.33 40.63 13.71
N TYR A 6 -1.22 41.19 12.89
CA TYR A 6 -1.11 41.22 11.42
C TYR A 6 -0.13 42.28 10.89
N LEU A 7 0.33 43.21 11.74
CA LEU A 7 1.39 44.18 11.45
C LEU A 7 2.76 43.72 11.96
N SER A 8 2.83 42.57 12.63
CA SER A 8 4.12 41.94 12.92
C SER A 8 4.68 41.39 11.61
N SER A 9 5.69 42.07 11.05
CA SER A 9 6.61 41.42 10.13
C SER A 9 7.27 40.30 10.93
N SER A 10 6.95 39.05 10.64
CA SER A 10 7.51 37.87 11.32
C SER A 10 9.04 37.89 11.21
N SER A 11 9.69 38.47 12.21
CA SER A 11 11.14 38.44 12.36
C SER A 11 11.52 37.20 13.14
N ASN A 12 11.19 36.02 12.60
CA ASN A 12 11.59 34.76 13.20
C ASN A 12 12.98 34.36 12.72
N TYR A 13 14.00 35.10 13.16
CA TYR A 13 15.35 34.55 13.17
C TYR A 13 15.52 33.81 14.50
N LEU A 14 15.20 32.51 14.51
CA LEU A 14 15.74 31.59 15.50
C LEU A 14 17.26 31.79 15.48
N SER A 15 17.82 32.44 16.49
CA SER A 15 19.23 32.81 16.53
C SER A 15 19.81 32.58 17.91
N GLY A 16 21.09 32.23 17.96
CA GLY A 16 21.76 31.86 19.20
C GLY A 16 21.10 30.66 19.88
N TRP A 17 20.82 30.81 21.18
CA TRP A 17 20.33 29.74 22.05
C TRP A 17 19.05 29.06 21.54
N GLU A 18 18.08 29.81 21.00
CA GLU A 18 16.81 29.22 20.52
C GLU A 18 17.01 28.28 19.33
N ASN A 19 17.94 28.61 18.44
CA ASN A 19 18.29 27.73 17.33
C ASN A 19 19.03 26.48 17.84
N ASP A 20 19.86 26.60 18.87
CA ASP A 20 20.58 25.45 19.45
C ASP A 20 19.61 24.51 20.19
N GLU A 21 18.63 25.07 20.91
CA GLU A 21 17.53 24.34 21.57
C GLU A 21 16.68 23.60 20.53
N PHE A 22 16.21 24.31 19.51
CA PHE A 22 15.46 23.71 18.41
C PHE A 22 16.25 22.61 17.72
N ASN A 23 17.56 22.84 17.49
CA ASN A 23 18.39 21.85 16.84
C ASN A 23 18.67 20.60 17.69
N THR A 24 18.68 20.75 19.02
CA THR A 24 18.89 19.65 19.95
C THR A 24 17.62 18.84 20.15
N ASN A 25 16.45 19.50 20.16
CA ASN A 25 15.16 18.89 20.52
C ASN A 25 14.22 18.68 19.33
N LYS A 26 14.70 18.77 18.08
CA LYS A 26 13.91 18.65 16.83
C LYS A 26 12.84 17.56 16.89
N TYR A 27 13.22 16.37 17.35
CA TYR A 27 12.34 15.21 17.40
C TYR A 27 11.19 15.36 18.40
N GLU A 28 11.46 15.87 19.60
CA GLU A 28 10.42 16.13 20.60
C GLU A 28 9.51 17.28 20.17
N ILE A 29 10.08 18.31 19.55
CA ILE A 29 9.29 19.40 18.95
C ILE A 29 8.35 18.87 17.88
N PHE A 30 8.79 17.93 17.04
CA PHE A 30 7.91 17.34 16.03
C PHE A 30 6.79 16.50 16.65
N LYS A 31 7.07 15.74 17.73
CA LYS A 31 6.00 15.04 18.46
C LYS A 31 4.97 16.02 19.04
N GLU A 32 5.43 17.16 19.56
CA GLU A 32 4.53 18.20 20.04
C GLU A 32 3.69 18.79 18.89
N ILE A 33 4.29 19.02 17.72
CA ILE A 33 3.56 19.43 16.52
C ILE A 33 2.52 18.38 16.13
N LEU A 34 2.87 17.09 16.11
CA LEU A 34 1.91 16.01 15.85
C LEU A 34 0.76 16.03 16.87
N ALA A 35 1.04 16.22 18.16
CA ALA A 35 0.00 16.20 19.18
C ALA A 35 -0.96 17.40 19.12
N ASN A 36 -0.50 18.55 18.61
CA ASN A 36 -1.24 19.82 18.70
C ASN A 36 -1.68 20.39 17.34
N SER A 37 -1.21 19.85 16.22
CA SER A 37 -1.54 20.36 14.88
C SER A 37 -2.98 20.03 14.49
N PRO A 38 -3.74 20.98 13.91
CA PRO A 38 -5.05 20.70 13.33
C PRO A 38 -4.98 19.83 12.07
N GLU A 39 -3.79 19.65 11.48
CA GLU A 39 -3.55 18.77 10.33
C GLU A 39 -3.11 17.35 10.76
N THR A 40 -3.18 17.04 12.05
CA THR A 40 -2.94 15.69 12.56
C THR A 40 -4.19 14.83 12.39
N TYR A 41 -3.98 13.63 11.86
CA TYR A 41 -5.00 12.61 11.69
C TYR A 41 -4.59 11.34 12.42
N ASP A 42 -5.57 10.68 13.03
CA ASP A 42 -5.44 9.31 13.48
C ASP A 42 -5.64 8.36 12.28
N ILE A 43 -4.64 7.55 12.00
CA ILE A 43 -4.67 6.54 10.94
C ILE A 43 -4.55 5.13 11.52
N GLU A 44 -5.02 4.13 10.79
CA GLU A 44 -4.71 2.73 11.09
C GLU A 44 -3.48 2.30 10.28
N LEU A 45 -2.38 2.02 10.97
CA LEU A 45 -1.15 1.47 10.38
C LEU A 45 -0.90 0.10 11.03
N ASN A 46 -0.91 -0.98 10.24
CA ASN A 46 -0.69 -2.34 10.74
C ASN A 46 -1.57 -2.70 11.96
N HIS A 47 -2.87 -2.37 11.87
CA HIS A 47 -3.88 -2.57 12.94
C HIS A 47 -3.64 -1.79 14.24
N LYS A 48 -2.80 -0.76 14.19
CA LYS A 48 -2.56 0.15 15.32
C LYS A 48 -2.91 1.57 14.92
N SER A 49 -3.60 2.28 15.82
CA SER A 49 -3.83 3.71 15.64
C SER A 49 -2.50 4.48 15.78
N GLN A 50 -2.22 5.36 14.83
CA GLN A 50 -1.04 6.22 14.82
C GLN A 50 -1.39 7.64 14.40
N GLN A 51 -0.71 8.62 14.99
CA GLN A 51 -0.88 10.03 14.63
C GLN A 51 0.12 10.43 13.55
N VAL A 52 -0.40 11.02 12.49
CA VAL A 52 0.40 11.49 11.34
C VAL A 52 -0.16 12.81 10.82
N ILE A 53 0.68 13.58 10.13
CA ILE A 53 0.22 14.72 9.33
C ILE A 53 0.10 14.27 7.87
N ILE A 54 -1.03 14.57 7.24
CA ILE A 54 -1.30 14.22 5.84
C ILE A 54 -1.47 15.48 5.02
N GLN A 55 -0.62 15.62 4.00
CA GLN A 55 -0.59 16.78 3.11
C GLN A 55 -1.03 16.35 1.71
N THR A 56 -1.83 17.19 1.06
CA THR A 56 -2.20 17.00 -0.34
C THR A 56 -0.99 17.24 -1.25
N THR A 57 -0.95 16.54 -2.38
CA THR A 57 0.00 16.84 -3.46
C THR A 57 -0.74 17.39 -4.67
N GLN A 58 -0.02 17.66 -5.77
CA GLN A 58 -0.63 18.08 -7.03
C GLN A 58 -1.52 16.98 -7.64
N ASP A 59 -1.21 15.72 -7.36
CA ASP A 59 -1.99 14.56 -7.75
C ASP A 59 -2.94 14.20 -6.60
N SER A 60 -4.25 14.17 -6.87
CA SER A 60 -5.26 13.84 -5.85
C SER A 60 -5.16 12.40 -5.36
N GLU A 61 -4.63 11.49 -6.19
CA GLU A 61 -4.43 10.08 -5.83
C GLU A 61 -3.16 9.87 -5.00
N THR A 62 -2.34 10.91 -4.85
CA THR A 62 -1.08 10.88 -4.10
C THR A 62 -1.12 11.87 -2.94
N LYS A 63 -0.83 11.38 -1.73
CA LYS A 63 -0.69 12.22 -0.54
C LYS A 63 0.71 12.08 0.02
N LYS A 64 1.17 13.11 0.73
CA LYS A 64 2.40 13.06 1.51
C LYS A 64 2.04 12.83 2.97
N VAL A 65 2.70 11.88 3.61
CA VAL A 65 2.54 11.57 5.04
C VAL A 65 3.81 11.98 5.78
N LEU A 66 3.64 12.64 6.92
CA LEU A 66 4.71 13.02 7.84
C LEU A 66 4.47 12.36 9.19
N THR A 67 5.50 11.76 9.77
CA THR A 67 5.40 11.07 11.06
C THR A 67 6.74 10.98 11.78
N VAL A 68 6.75 10.40 12.97
CA VAL A 68 7.97 10.18 13.76
C VAL A 68 8.93 9.24 13.02
N LEU A 69 10.21 9.43 13.26
CA LEU A 69 11.29 8.63 12.67
C LEU A 69 11.09 7.13 12.92
N GLY A 70 11.24 6.33 11.86
CA GLY A 70 11.18 4.87 11.87
C GLY A 70 9.78 4.28 11.94
N LEU A 71 8.71 5.08 11.89
CA LEU A 71 7.35 4.54 11.94
C LEU A 71 6.91 3.88 10.63
N LEU A 72 7.29 4.47 9.49
CA LEU A 72 6.84 4.02 8.17
C LEU A 72 7.90 3.19 7.46
N ASN A 73 7.43 2.22 6.69
CA ASN A 73 8.20 1.47 5.72
C ASN A 73 7.54 1.58 4.33
N PRO A 74 8.32 1.43 3.24
CA PRO A 74 7.75 1.28 1.91
C PRO A 74 6.78 0.10 1.90
N GLY A 75 5.63 0.24 1.23
CA GLY A 75 4.62 -0.82 1.16
C GLY A 75 3.65 -0.89 2.34
N ASP A 76 3.88 -0.12 3.41
CA ASP A 76 2.94 -0.06 4.53
C ASP A 76 1.55 0.33 4.04
N LEU A 77 0.55 -0.35 4.62
CA LEU A 77 -0.86 -0.11 4.35
C LEU A 77 -1.45 0.79 5.43
N ILE A 78 -1.93 1.95 5.02
CA ILE A 78 -2.53 2.97 5.88
C ILE A 78 -4.02 3.05 5.59
N LYS A 79 -4.86 2.94 6.62
CA LYS A 79 -6.28 3.29 6.51
C LYS A 79 -6.48 4.73 6.94
N TYR A 80 -6.97 5.56 6.02
CA TYR A 80 -7.23 6.98 6.22
C TYR A 80 -8.42 7.40 5.37
N ASP A 81 -9.37 8.11 5.98
CA ASP A 81 -10.59 8.63 5.31
C ASP A 81 -11.38 7.50 4.62
N ASP A 82 -11.65 6.42 5.37
CA ASP A 82 -12.33 5.19 4.93
C ASP A 82 -11.71 4.49 3.71
N SER A 83 -10.50 4.89 3.32
CA SER A 83 -9.77 4.35 2.17
C SER A 83 -8.44 3.73 2.62
N TYR A 84 -8.00 2.72 1.88
CA TYR A 84 -6.65 2.19 2.03
C TYR A 84 -5.67 2.95 1.15
N TRP A 85 -4.47 3.19 1.68
CA TRP A 85 -3.37 3.89 1.02
C TRP A 85 -2.10 3.07 1.18
N ILE A 86 -1.32 2.95 0.11
CA ILE A 86 -0.04 2.24 0.13
C ILE A 86 1.09 3.26 0.12
N VAL A 87 2.02 3.16 1.08
CA VAL A 87 3.26 3.95 1.08
C VAL A 87 4.09 3.55 -0.14
N ASN A 88 4.19 4.45 -1.13
CA ASN A 88 4.73 4.13 -2.45
C ASN A 88 6.14 4.72 -2.71
N SER A 89 6.68 5.48 -1.75
CA SER A 89 8.06 5.96 -1.75
C SER A 89 8.85 5.44 -0.56
N ARG A 90 10.17 5.55 -0.63
CA ARG A 90 11.02 5.35 0.53
C ARG A 90 10.81 6.50 1.53
N PRO A 91 10.58 6.21 2.82
CA PRO A 91 10.59 7.24 3.86
C PRO A 91 11.92 7.99 3.86
N THR A 92 11.83 9.31 3.89
CA THR A 92 12.98 10.22 3.94
C THR A 92 13.05 10.85 5.32
N ASP A 93 14.12 10.52 6.04
CA ASP A 93 14.48 11.08 7.34
C ASP A 93 15.16 12.45 7.14
N ASN A 94 14.55 13.53 7.65
CA ASN A 94 15.13 14.87 7.64
C ASN A 94 15.75 15.29 8.99
N LYS A 95 15.98 14.32 9.89
CA LYS A 95 16.47 14.41 11.28
C LYS A 95 15.44 14.93 12.29
N MET A 96 14.24 15.26 11.85
CA MET A 96 13.14 15.73 12.69
C MET A 96 11.94 14.79 12.59
N ASN A 97 11.61 14.38 11.37
CA ASN A 97 10.49 13.53 11.05
C ASN A 97 10.78 12.69 9.79
N ASP A 98 10.04 11.60 9.65
CA ASP A 98 9.99 10.87 8.41
C ASP A 98 8.91 11.46 7.51
N SER A 99 9.16 11.41 6.21
CA SER A 99 8.14 11.71 5.22
C SER A 99 8.17 10.74 4.06
N ALA A 100 6.99 10.37 3.58
CA ALA A 100 6.82 9.51 2.41
C ALA A 100 5.62 9.97 1.59
N THR A 101 5.51 9.49 0.35
CA THR A 101 4.27 9.56 -0.42
C THR A 101 3.50 8.26 -0.26
N MET A 102 2.19 8.35 -0.32
CA MET A 102 1.26 7.23 -0.35
C MET A 102 0.26 7.42 -1.49
N ARG A 103 -0.18 6.31 -2.10
CA ARG A 103 -1.19 6.30 -3.15
C ARG A 103 -2.45 5.56 -2.72
N GLN A 104 -3.60 6.07 -3.13
CA GLN A 104 -4.90 5.48 -2.77
C GLN A 104 -5.10 4.14 -3.49
N CYS A 105 -5.49 3.11 -2.74
CA CYS A 105 -6.02 1.87 -3.30
C CYS A 105 -7.39 2.14 -3.91
N ASN A 106 -7.56 1.77 -5.18
CA ASN A 106 -8.82 1.95 -5.90
C ASN A 106 -9.66 0.67 -5.96
N THR A 107 -9.10 -0.48 -5.56
CA THR A 107 -9.79 -1.76 -5.51
C THR A 107 -9.05 -2.76 -4.62
N SER A 108 -9.60 -3.96 -4.46
CA SER A 108 -8.98 -5.07 -3.74
C SER A 108 -9.25 -6.38 -4.47
N PHE A 109 -8.43 -7.39 -4.19
CA PHE A 109 -8.71 -8.77 -4.57
C PHE A 109 -8.45 -9.70 -3.39
N PHE A 110 -8.83 -10.96 -3.53
CA PHE A 110 -8.66 -11.94 -2.47
C PHE A 110 -7.65 -13.01 -2.88
N LEU A 111 -6.79 -13.38 -1.94
CA LEU A 111 -6.04 -14.62 -2.01
C LEU A 111 -6.62 -15.61 -1.02
N THR A 112 -6.66 -16.89 -1.41
CA THR A 112 -7.11 -17.97 -0.53
C THR A 112 -5.95 -18.93 -0.34
N SER A 113 -5.62 -19.18 0.93
CA SER A 113 -4.61 -20.16 1.32
C SER A 113 -5.05 -21.59 0.93
N GLU A 114 -4.13 -22.53 0.98
CA GLU A 114 -4.42 -23.94 0.76
C GLU A 114 -5.21 -24.54 1.92
N ASP A 115 -6.05 -25.51 1.57
CA ASP A 115 -6.86 -26.25 2.53
C ASP A 115 -5.92 -27.05 3.46
N LYS A 116 -6.12 -26.91 4.77
CA LYS A 116 -5.32 -27.63 5.76
C LYS A 116 -6.03 -28.90 6.17
N LEU A 117 -5.29 -30.01 6.19
CA LEU A 117 -5.75 -31.25 6.82
C LEU A 117 -5.40 -31.21 8.30
N VAL A 118 -6.41 -31.08 9.16
CA VAL A 118 -6.25 -31.06 10.62
C VAL A 118 -6.55 -32.45 11.15
N ASP A 119 -5.61 -33.02 11.92
CA ASP A 119 -5.86 -34.29 12.62
C ASP A 119 -6.98 -34.08 13.65
N THR A 120 -8.05 -34.86 13.52
CA THR A 120 -9.21 -34.77 14.42
C THR A 120 -8.96 -35.41 15.79
N GLY A 121 -7.80 -36.06 15.97
CA GLY A 121 -7.48 -36.85 17.16
C GLY A 121 -8.27 -38.16 17.26
N LYS A 122 -9.05 -38.50 16.22
CA LYS A 122 -9.86 -39.72 16.14
C LYS A 122 -9.19 -40.71 15.20
N ILE A 123 -9.25 -41.99 15.57
CA ILE A 123 -8.76 -43.09 14.75
C ILE A 123 -9.95 -43.74 14.06
N ASN A 124 -9.81 -44.02 12.76
CA ASN A 124 -10.81 -44.77 12.02
C ASN A 124 -10.78 -46.23 12.49
N GLU A 125 -11.87 -46.69 13.11
CA GLU A 125 -11.98 -48.01 13.74
C GLU A 125 -11.81 -49.18 12.75
N ILE A 126 -12.01 -48.94 11.45
CA ILE A 126 -11.91 -49.98 10.40
C ILE A 126 -10.50 -50.04 9.82
N THR A 127 -9.83 -48.90 9.66
CA THR A 127 -8.53 -48.82 8.97
C THR A 127 -7.35 -48.62 9.92
N GLY A 128 -7.60 -48.31 11.19
CA GLY A 128 -6.58 -47.99 12.19
C GLY A 128 -5.81 -46.68 11.91
N LYS A 129 -6.25 -45.88 10.93
CA LYS A 129 -5.57 -44.64 10.51
C LYS A 129 -6.19 -43.40 11.16
N PRO A 130 -5.40 -42.34 11.43
CA PRO A 130 -5.93 -41.06 11.90
C PRO A 130 -6.91 -40.47 10.89
N ILE A 131 -8.00 -39.90 11.40
CA ILE A 131 -9.00 -39.18 10.61
C ILE A 131 -8.56 -37.71 10.53
N TYR A 132 -8.38 -37.21 9.31
CA TYR A 132 -8.11 -35.81 9.04
C TYR A 132 -9.37 -35.11 8.57
N GLU A 133 -9.60 -33.90 9.07
CA GLU A 133 -10.65 -33.00 8.62
C GLU A 133 -10.04 -31.94 7.69
N LYS A 134 -10.74 -31.67 6.59
CA LYS A 134 -10.33 -30.66 5.61
C LYS A 134 -10.88 -29.30 6.02
N VAL A 135 -10.02 -28.44 6.53
CA VAL A 135 -10.34 -27.05 6.86
C VAL A 135 -10.05 -26.17 5.63
N PRO A 136 -11.05 -25.46 5.10
CA PRO A 136 -10.85 -24.54 3.98
C PRO A 136 -9.80 -23.48 4.29
N GLY A 137 -8.99 -23.14 3.29
CA GLY A 137 -7.98 -22.08 3.44
C GLY A 137 -8.58 -20.72 3.78
N GLU A 138 -7.81 -19.92 4.51
CA GLU A 138 -8.19 -18.55 4.88
C GLU A 138 -8.21 -17.64 3.65
N LYS A 139 -9.22 -16.78 3.58
CA LYS A 139 -9.39 -15.77 2.51
C LYS A 139 -8.91 -14.42 3.02
N THR A 140 -7.84 -13.91 2.43
CA THR A 140 -7.23 -12.63 2.78
C THR A 140 -7.54 -11.59 1.71
N GLU A 141 -8.08 -10.44 2.12
CA GLU A 141 -8.27 -9.29 1.23
C GLU A 141 -6.97 -8.51 1.07
N ILE A 142 -6.65 -8.13 -0.17
CA ILE A 142 -5.44 -7.39 -0.52
C ILE A 142 -5.87 -6.10 -1.23
N PRO A 143 -5.85 -4.96 -0.53
CA PRO A 143 -6.03 -3.65 -1.14
C PRO A 143 -4.91 -3.38 -2.15
N CYS A 144 -5.26 -2.80 -3.29
CA CYS A 144 -4.33 -2.61 -4.40
C CYS A 144 -4.64 -1.37 -5.23
N ILE A 145 -3.64 -0.94 -5.99
CA ILE A 145 -3.76 0.11 -7.00
C ILE A 145 -3.80 -0.58 -8.36
N PHE A 146 -4.95 -0.55 -9.02
CA PHE A 146 -5.16 -1.11 -10.35
C PHE A 146 -5.07 0.00 -11.41
N GLU A 147 -4.16 -0.15 -12.38
CA GLU A 147 -3.96 0.79 -13.48
C GLU A 147 -4.00 0.04 -14.81
N ARG A 148 -4.96 0.35 -15.68
CA ARG A 148 -5.01 -0.22 -17.03
C ARG A 148 -4.07 0.53 -17.95
N THR A 149 -3.25 -0.21 -18.70
CA THR A 149 -2.40 0.33 -19.75
C THR A 149 -2.80 -0.26 -21.10
N THR A 150 -3.03 0.60 -22.09
CA THR A 150 -3.22 0.17 -23.47
C THR A 150 -1.91 0.29 -24.23
N SER A 151 -1.29 -0.83 -24.57
CA SER A 151 -0.17 -0.83 -25.52
C SER A 151 -0.72 -0.88 -26.94
N ILE A 152 -0.38 0.11 -27.76
CA ILE A 152 -0.62 0.07 -29.21
C ILE A 152 0.59 -0.64 -29.81
N ASN A 153 0.48 -1.95 -30.06
CA ASN A 153 1.53 -2.67 -30.76
C ASN A 153 1.58 -2.21 -32.21
N GLY A 154 2.63 -1.48 -32.57
CA GLY A 154 2.89 -0.99 -33.92
C GLY A 154 3.33 -2.12 -34.83
N THR A 155 2.38 -2.82 -35.43
CA THR A 155 2.57 -3.57 -36.69
C THR A 155 1.50 -3.12 -37.67
N GLU A 156 1.88 -2.99 -38.94
CA GLU A 156 1.07 -2.50 -40.08
C GLU A 156 -0.14 -3.40 -40.42
N LEU A 157 -1.03 -3.67 -39.46
CA LEU A 157 -2.30 -4.36 -39.67
C LEU A 157 -3.45 -3.43 -39.30
N ALA A 158 -4.46 -3.36 -40.18
CA ALA A 158 -5.50 -2.34 -40.20
C ALA A 158 -6.53 -2.41 -39.05
N VAL A 159 -6.35 -3.29 -38.05
CA VAL A 159 -7.21 -3.34 -36.84
C VAL A 159 -6.34 -3.75 -35.64
N ASN A 160 -5.69 -2.77 -35.00
CA ASN A 160 -4.98 -3.00 -33.74
C ASN A 160 -6.00 -2.89 -32.59
N LEU A 161 -6.43 -4.04 -32.05
CA LEU A 161 -7.16 -4.06 -30.78
C LEU A 161 -6.19 -3.76 -29.65
N PRO A 162 -6.53 -2.89 -28.68
CA PRO A 162 -5.66 -2.62 -27.55
C PRO A 162 -5.49 -3.90 -26.72
N ASP A 163 -4.27 -4.45 -26.72
CA ASP A 163 -3.88 -5.50 -25.78
C ASP A 163 -4.04 -4.91 -24.37
N GLY A 164 -5.10 -5.33 -23.68
CA GLY A 164 -5.45 -4.81 -22.37
C GLY A 164 -4.45 -5.32 -21.35
N GLN A 165 -3.42 -4.54 -21.04
CA GLN A 165 -2.53 -4.81 -19.91
C GLN A 165 -3.02 -4.05 -18.67
N ALA A 166 -2.73 -4.59 -17.50
CA ALA A 166 -2.99 -3.95 -16.23
C ALA A 166 -1.76 -4.07 -15.34
N ASN A 167 -1.39 -2.97 -14.69
CA ASN A 167 -0.43 -2.92 -13.61
C ASN A 167 -1.20 -2.90 -12.30
N ILE A 168 -0.92 -3.87 -11.43
CA ILE A 168 -1.55 -3.99 -10.13
C ILE A 168 -0.45 -3.83 -9.09
N THR A 169 -0.47 -2.74 -8.33
CA THR A 169 0.50 -2.51 -7.25
C THR A 169 -0.10 -2.93 -5.92
N ILE A 170 0.61 -3.78 -5.18
CA ILE A 170 0.23 -4.29 -3.85
C ILE A 170 1.35 -4.09 -2.84
N PRO A 171 1.05 -4.09 -1.53
CA PRO A 171 2.06 -4.28 -0.48
C PRO A 171 2.85 -5.57 -0.71
N TYR A 172 4.11 -5.58 -0.27
CA TYR A 172 4.89 -6.81 -0.23
C TYR A 172 4.23 -7.81 0.72
N LEU A 173 3.98 -9.01 0.20
CA LEU A 173 3.45 -10.12 0.97
C LEU A 173 3.95 -11.43 0.37
N VAL A 174 4.19 -12.41 1.23
CA VAL A 174 4.56 -13.77 0.83
C VAL A 174 3.31 -14.63 0.90
N HIS A 175 2.83 -15.08 -0.26
CA HIS A 175 1.66 -15.95 -0.36
C HIS A 175 1.85 -16.98 -1.46
N GLU A 176 1.52 -18.25 -1.20
CA GLU A 176 1.78 -19.39 -2.11
C GLU A 176 1.05 -19.30 -3.46
N LYS A 177 -0.09 -18.58 -3.49
CA LYS A 177 -0.87 -18.30 -4.70
C LYS A 177 -0.39 -17.07 -5.47
N LEU A 178 0.48 -16.24 -4.90
CA LEU A 178 1.04 -15.07 -5.57
C LEU A 178 2.18 -15.50 -6.49
N LYS A 179 1.84 -15.94 -7.70
CA LYS A 179 2.77 -16.44 -8.72
C LYS A 179 2.27 -16.14 -10.12
N ILE A 180 3.18 -16.21 -11.10
CA ILE A 180 2.84 -16.10 -12.52
C ILE A 180 1.75 -17.12 -12.88
N GLY A 181 0.78 -16.69 -13.68
CA GLY A 181 -0.41 -17.44 -14.04
C GLY A 181 -1.60 -17.25 -13.09
N LEU A 182 -1.45 -16.52 -11.98
CA LEU A 182 -2.57 -16.12 -11.12
C LEU A 182 -3.63 -15.39 -11.94
N THR A 183 -4.88 -15.83 -11.82
CA THR A 183 -6.01 -15.17 -12.47
C THR A 183 -6.70 -14.26 -11.47
N LEU A 184 -6.91 -13.00 -11.85
CA LEU A 184 -7.52 -11.95 -11.04
C LEU A 184 -8.68 -11.36 -11.83
N THR A 185 -9.81 -11.11 -11.17
CA THR A 185 -10.98 -10.49 -11.78
C THR A 185 -11.14 -9.08 -11.25
N PHE A 186 -11.10 -8.10 -12.14
CA PHE A 186 -11.32 -6.69 -11.81
C PHE A 186 -12.39 -6.11 -12.72
N PHE A 187 -13.38 -5.44 -12.14
CA PHE A 187 -14.46 -4.75 -12.88
C PHE A 187 -15.18 -5.63 -13.93
N GLY A 188 -15.35 -6.92 -13.62
CA GLY A 188 -16.02 -7.90 -14.50
C GLY A 188 -15.13 -8.49 -15.60
N GLU A 189 -13.83 -8.19 -15.60
CA GLU A 189 -12.86 -8.65 -16.59
C GLU A 189 -11.78 -9.50 -15.92
N ASP A 190 -11.40 -10.60 -16.57
CA ASP A 190 -10.37 -11.50 -16.07
C ASP A 190 -8.99 -11.12 -16.62
N TYR A 191 -8.02 -11.09 -15.72
CA TYR A 191 -6.61 -10.81 -16.00
C TYR A 191 -5.76 -11.98 -15.53
N GLN A 192 -4.77 -12.36 -16.33
CA GLN A 192 -3.74 -13.32 -15.95
C GLN A 192 -2.43 -12.59 -15.68
N VAL A 193 -1.83 -12.82 -14.51
CA VAL A 193 -0.52 -12.28 -14.17
C VAL A 193 0.55 -12.95 -15.03
N ASP A 194 1.23 -12.17 -15.85
CA ASP A 194 2.30 -12.63 -16.74
C ASP A 194 3.69 -12.39 -16.13
N ASP A 195 3.84 -11.33 -15.34
CA ASP A 195 5.10 -10.99 -14.69
C ASP A 195 4.88 -10.36 -13.31
N ILE A 196 5.87 -10.49 -12.44
CA ILE A 196 5.86 -9.95 -11.09
C ILE A 196 7.17 -9.18 -10.85
N ASP A 197 7.04 -7.86 -10.75
CA ASP A 197 8.14 -6.94 -10.51
C ASP A 197 8.32 -6.68 -9.01
N TYR A 198 9.47 -7.12 -8.49
CA TYR A 198 9.93 -6.94 -7.11
C TYR A 198 10.94 -5.79 -6.95
N SER A 199 11.16 -4.95 -7.97
CA SER A 199 12.18 -3.89 -7.97
C SER A 199 12.01 -2.84 -6.86
N LYS A 200 10.80 -2.72 -6.30
CA LYS A 200 10.48 -1.83 -5.19
C LYS A 200 10.38 -2.55 -3.84
N VAL A 201 10.93 -3.76 -3.73
CA VAL A 201 11.03 -4.53 -2.50
C VAL A 201 12.44 -4.39 -1.91
N TYR A 202 12.50 -4.02 -0.63
CA TYR A 202 13.70 -3.79 0.14
C TYR A 202 13.65 -4.65 1.41
N GLY A 203 14.25 -5.83 1.36
CA GLY A 203 14.13 -6.81 2.45
C GLY A 203 12.73 -7.39 2.52
N ASP A 204 12.05 -7.16 3.65
CA ASP A 204 10.67 -7.58 3.95
C ASP A 204 9.64 -6.46 3.79
N HIS A 205 10.05 -5.31 3.25
CA HIS A 205 9.19 -4.16 3.00
C HIS A 205 9.18 -3.78 1.52
N GLY A 206 8.13 -3.11 1.05
CA GLY A 206 8.05 -2.60 -0.31
C GLY A 206 6.73 -2.86 -1.00
N THR A 207 6.69 -2.54 -2.29
CA THR A 207 5.54 -2.84 -3.14
C THR A 207 5.93 -3.82 -4.23
N ILE A 208 5.00 -4.71 -4.55
CA ILE A 208 5.11 -5.64 -5.68
C ILE A 208 4.21 -5.09 -6.77
N LYS A 209 4.68 -5.11 -8.02
CA LYS A 209 3.85 -4.81 -9.19
C LYS A 209 3.58 -6.09 -9.98
N LEU A 210 2.30 -6.45 -10.09
CA LEU A 210 1.84 -7.53 -10.95
C LEU A 210 1.53 -6.93 -12.33
N VAL A 211 2.17 -7.46 -13.37
CA VAL A 211 1.87 -7.12 -14.75
C VAL A 211 0.96 -8.21 -15.29
N ALA A 212 -0.29 -7.85 -15.59
CA ALA A 212 -1.31 -8.80 -15.99
C ALA A 212 -1.89 -8.47 -17.37
N LYS A 213 -2.21 -9.50 -18.15
CA LYS A 213 -2.89 -9.37 -19.44
C LYS A 213 -4.34 -9.78 -19.31
N LYS A 214 -5.23 -9.03 -19.95
CA LYS A 214 -6.64 -9.38 -20.07
C LYS A 214 -6.77 -10.72 -20.78
N LYS A 215 -7.50 -11.67 -20.19
CA LYS A 215 -7.93 -12.88 -20.88
C LYS A 215 -9.00 -12.51 -21.89
N VAL A 216 -8.66 -12.57 -23.17
CA VAL A 216 -9.67 -12.53 -24.24
C VAL A 216 -10.28 -13.91 -24.27
N GLY A 217 -11.54 -14.04 -23.87
CA GLY A 217 -12.27 -15.29 -24.00
C GLY A 217 -12.22 -15.75 -25.46
N GLU A 218 -11.83 -17.00 -25.69
CA GLU A 218 -12.09 -17.66 -26.97
C GLU A 218 -13.60 -17.52 -27.20
N LYS A 219 -13.99 -16.69 -28.17
CA LYS A 219 -15.34 -16.77 -28.71
C LYS A 219 -15.46 -18.17 -29.28
N THR A 220 -16.14 -19.06 -28.56
CA THR A 220 -16.65 -20.29 -29.13
C THR A 220 -17.48 -19.89 -30.33
N LEU A 221 -16.95 -20.12 -31.53
CA LEU A 221 -17.72 -20.03 -32.76
C LEU A 221 -18.77 -21.14 -32.67
N ALA A 222 -19.99 -20.76 -32.28
CA ALA A 222 -21.17 -21.58 -32.43
C ALA A 222 -21.58 -21.63 -33.91
#